data_AF-A0A353Z169-F1
#
_entry.id   AF-A0A353Z169-F1
#
_cell.length_a   1.000
_cell.length_b   1.000
_cell.length_c   1.000
_cell.angle_alpha   90.00
_cell.angle_beta   90.00
_cell.angle_gamma   90.00
#
_symmetry.space_group_name_H-M   'P 1'
#
loop_
_entity.id
_entity.type
_entity.pdbx_description
1 polymer ?
#
loop_
_entity_poly.entity_id
_entity_poly.type
_entity_poly.pdbx_seq_one_letter_code
_entity_poly.pdbx_strand_id
1 'polypeptide(L)'
;KSSADRLLNIINDIIDISKIEAGVINLTIETFDLEKLIVDIYQFFLPQAERKGIVFNLNRSNKRHILNTDKSKLSQILTNLVSNALKFTSEGFIEMGYRIDDLDNSIELYVKDTGIGIPKEQLKSIFERFRQADHYLHDFKEGTGLGLSICKGFTDALGGTIWVESEVEKGSTFYFEIPMEVKQIMPVKLPEPTQIKQVKQLKDRNILIVEDEENNYLYLKELLESQGANIYWADDGLKSIQMVLDHPEIDFVLMDIKLPVMDGLTTAKKIKDYRNTLPIVAQTAFGLEGDKERTIASGLDDYLAKPILRDELFSVIDKYISTRS
;
A
#
# COMPACT_ATOMS: atom_id res chain seq x y z
N LYS A 1 2.16 -3.39 -31.18
CA LYS A 1 2.75 -2.75 -29.98
C LYS A 1 1.91 -2.92 -28.70
N SER A 2 0.73 -3.55 -28.71
CA SER A 2 -0.19 -3.48 -27.55
C SER A 2 -0.10 -4.60 -26.49
N SER A 3 0.51 -5.75 -26.75
CA SER A 3 0.48 -6.88 -25.78
C SER A 3 1.49 -6.76 -24.64
N ALA A 4 2.69 -6.22 -24.90
CA ALA A 4 3.74 -6.05 -23.89
C ALA A 4 3.40 -4.90 -22.91
N ASP A 5 2.94 -3.77 -23.42
CA ASP A 5 2.53 -2.62 -22.60
C ASP A 5 1.31 -2.96 -21.74
N ARG A 6 0.37 -3.76 -22.27
CA ARG A 6 -0.79 -4.25 -21.51
C ARG A 6 -0.37 -5.19 -20.38
N LEU A 7 0.62 -6.05 -20.60
CA LEU A 7 1.16 -6.93 -19.55
C LEU A 7 1.88 -6.13 -18.46
N LEU A 8 2.68 -5.13 -18.84
CA LEU A 8 3.35 -4.25 -17.89
C LEU A 8 2.35 -3.46 -17.02
N ASN A 9 1.27 -2.96 -17.61
CA ASN A 9 0.21 -2.29 -16.86
C ASN A 9 -0.50 -3.25 -15.90
N ILE A 10 -0.77 -4.50 -16.32
CA ILE A 10 -1.33 -5.53 -15.44
C ILE A 10 -0.40 -5.82 -14.26
N ILE A 11 0.91 -5.96 -14.51
CA ILE A 11 1.89 -6.21 -13.46
C ILE A 11 1.94 -5.04 -12.48
N ASN A 12 1.97 -3.80 -12.98
CA ASN A 12 1.97 -2.61 -12.13
C ASN A 12 0.66 -2.49 -11.32
N ASP A 13 -0.50 -2.76 -11.92
CA ASP A 13 -1.80 -2.77 -11.23
C ASP A 13 -1.80 -3.81 -10.10
N ILE A 14 -1.24 -5.01 -10.34
CA ILE A 14 -1.11 -6.06 -9.33
C ILE A 14 -0.20 -5.60 -8.19
N ILE A 15 0.96 -5.00 -8.51
CA ILE A 15 1.90 -4.47 -7.51
C ILE A 15 1.23 -3.39 -6.66
N ASP A 16 0.49 -2.47 -7.28
CA ASP A 16 -0.22 -1.40 -6.58
C ASP A 16 -1.30 -1.98 -5.66
N ILE A 17 -2.04 -3.00 -6.11
CA ILE A 17 -3.01 -3.70 -5.27
C ILE A 17 -2.36 -4.42 -4.10
N SER A 18 -1.25 -5.12 -4.32
CA SER A 18 -0.52 -5.79 -3.23
C SER A 18 -0.03 -4.79 -2.20
N LYS A 19 0.42 -3.59 -2.62
CA LYS A 19 0.80 -2.50 -1.70
C LYS A 19 -0.39 -1.93 -0.94
N ILE A 20 -1.54 -1.76 -1.62
CA ILE A 20 -2.79 -1.31 -1.00
C ILE A 20 -3.26 -2.32 0.06
N GLU A 21 -3.25 -3.62 -0.25
CA GLU A 21 -3.64 -4.71 0.65
C GLU A 21 -2.75 -4.78 1.89
N ALA A 22 -1.45 -4.60 1.70
CA ALA A 22 -0.48 -4.61 2.78
C ALA A 22 -0.54 -3.33 3.64
N GLY A 23 -1.31 -2.31 3.25
CA GLY A 23 -1.32 -1.00 3.91
C GLY A 23 -0.02 -0.21 3.71
N VAL A 24 0.86 -0.65 2.80
CA VAL A 24 2.20 -0.06 2.56
C VAL A 24 2.16 0.91 1.39
N ILE A 25 1.12 1.74 1.33
CA ILE A 25 1.06 2.82 0.36
C ILE A 25 1.98 3.93 0.86
N ASN A 26 3.24 3.90 0.41
CA ASN A 26 4.18 4.98 0.68
C ASN A 26 3.75 6.23 -0.10
N LEU A 27 3.17 7.19 0.62
CA LEU A 27 2.82 8.48 0.07
C LEU A 27 4.08 9.34 -0.06
N THR A 28 4.33 9.82 -1.27
CA THR A 28 5.37 10.81 -1.52
C THR A 28 4.71 12.18 -1.58
N ILE A 29 4.61 12.83 -0.42
CA ILE A 29 3.97 14.13 -0.29
C ILE A 29 4.87 15.20 -0.93
N GLU A 30 4.32 15.91 -1.91
CA GLU A 30 4.98 17.04 -2.55
C GLU A 30 4.02 18.23 -2.69
N THR A 31 4.60 19.42 -2.78
CA THR A 31 3.85 20.65 -3.01
C THR A 31 3.77 20.93 -4.51
N PHE A 32 2.56 21.03 -5.06
CA PHE A 32 2.39 21.28 -6.49
C PHE A 32 1.14 22.12 -6.79
N ASP A 33 1.11 22.64 -8.01
CA ASP A 33 -0.01 23.40 -8.56
C ASP A 33 -1.04 22.43 -9.15
N LEU A 34 -2.24 22.39 -8.56
CA LEU A 34 -3.30 21.51 -9.01
C LEU A 34 -3.77 21.86 -10.42
N GLU A 35 -3.94 23.14 -10.73
CA GLU A 35 -4.44 23.57 -12.05
C GLU A 35 -3.49 23.05 -13.14
N LYS A 36 -2.18 23.08 -12.88
CA LYS A 36 -1.18 22.52 -13.79
C LYS A 36 -1.38 21.01 -13.99
N LEU A 37 -1.56 20.23 -12.92
CA LEU A 37 -1.79 18.78 -13.02
C LEU A 37 -3.04 18.47 -13.85
N ILE A 38 -4.14 19.17 -13.58
CA ILE A 38 -5.42 19.00 -14.25
C ILE A 38 -5.31 19.35 -15.74
N VAL A 39 -4.63 20.44 -16.09
CA VAL A 39 -4.37 20.84 -17.47
C VAL A 39 -3.46 19.84 -18.18
N ASP A 40 -2.41 19.33 -17.52
CA ASP A 40 -1.49 18.34 -18.10
C ASP A 40 -2.24 17.05 -18.48
N ILE A 41 -3.11 16.56 -17.58
CA ILE A 41 -3.95 15.38 -17.85
C ILE A 41 -4.96 15.66 -18.99
N TYR A 42 -5.59 16.83 -18.97
CA TYR A 42 -6.51 17.24 -20.03
C TYR A 42 -5.85 17.22 -21.41
N GLN A 43 -4.68 17.86 -21.54
CA GLN A 43 -3.92 17.93 -22.80
C GLN A 43 -3.45 16.55 -23.27
N PHE A 44 -3.12 15.64 -22.34
CA PHE A 44 -2.75 14.27 -22.68
C PHE A 44 -3.89 13.45 -23.30
N PHE A 45 -5.12 13.63 -22.80
CA PHE A 45 -6.29 12.86 -23.25
C PHE A 45 -7.10 13.55 -24.37
N LEU A 46 -6.95 14.86 -24.56
CA LEU A 46 -7.65 15.63 -25.59
C LEU A 46 -7.52 15.01 -27.00
N PRO A 47 -6.31 14.66 -27.50
CA PRO A 47 -6.19 14.02 -28.82
C PRO A 47 -6.88 12.65 -28.92
N GLN A 48 -7.07 11.95 -27.79
CA GLN A 48 -7.75 10.65 -27.75
C GLN A 48 -9.26 10.82 -27.84
N ALA A 49 -9.80 11.83 -27.15
CA ALA A 49 -11.19 12.23 -27.22
C ALA A 49 -11.56 12.70 -28.64
N GLU A 50 -10.74 13.57 -29.24
CA GLU A 50 -10.93 14.08 -30.61
C GLU A 50 -10.96 12.95 -31.64
N ARG A 51 -10.06 11.96 -31.52
CA ARG A 51 -10.06 10.78 -32.41
C ARG A 51 -11.34 9.94 -32.32
N LYS A 52 -12.00 9.93 -31.16
CA LYS A 52 -13.29 9.26 -30.95
C LYS A 52 -14.50 10.16 -31.28
N GLY A 53 -14.29 11.44 -31.59
CA GLY A 53 -15.37 12.41 -31.77
C GLY A 53 -16.10 12.78 -30.48
N ILE A 54 -15.45 12.60 -29.32
CA ILE A 54 -16.01 12.92 -28.00
C ILE A 54 -15.53 14.32 -27.59
N VAL A 55 -16.45 15.17 -27.12
CA VAL A 55 -16.10 16.49 -26.59
C VAL A 55 -15.46 16.32 -25.22
N PHE A 56 -14.24 16.82 -25.01
CA PHE A 56 -13.61 16.82 -23.69
C PHE A 56 -13.58 18.22 -23.11
N ASN A 57 -14.37 18.44 -22.05
CA ASN A 57 -14.50 19.69 -21.33
C ASN A 57 -13.62 19.68 -20.07
N LEU A 58 -13.09 20.86 -19.75
CA LEU A 58 -12.38 21.10 -18.51
C LEU A 58 -13.06 22.21 -17.74
N ASN A 59 -13.62 21.88 -16.57
CA ASN A 59 -14.15 22.83 -15.63
C ASN A 59 -13.07 23.24 -14.63
N ARG A 60 -12.67 24.50 -14.67
CA ARG A 60 -11.52 25.04 -13.95
C ARG A 60 -11.92 26.25 -13.13
N SER A 61 -11.30 26.38 -11.96
CA SER A 61 -11.36 27.59 -11.15
C SER A 61 -10.27 28.54 -11.63
N ASN A 62 -10.57 29.82 -11.84
CA ASN A 62 -9.56 30.83 -12.21
C ASN A 62 -8.57 31.18 -11.08
N LYS A 63 -8.54 30.37 -10.01
CA LYS A 63 -7.67 30.55 -8.85
C LYS A 63 -6.61 29.46 -8.84
N ARG A 64 -5.39 29.88 -8.51
CA ARG A 64 -4.26 28.97 -8.34
C ARG A 64 -4.38 28.29 -6.98
N HIS A 65 -4.36 26.96 -6.97
CA HIS A 65 -4.45 26.16 -5.76
C HIS A 65 -3.21 25.28 -5.62
N ILE A 66 -2.48 25.50 -4.53
CA ILE A 66 -1.28 24.75 -4.19
C ILE A 66 -1.70 23.64 -3.22
N LEU A 67 -1.48 22.39 -3.62
CA LEU A 67 -1.77 21.23 -2.79
C LEU A 67 -0.49 20.68 -2.18
N ASN A 68 -0.64 20.05 -1.01
CA ASN A 68 0.42 19.32 -0.33
C ASN A 68 -0.03 17.87 -0.15
N THR A 69 0.22 17.04 -1.16
CA THR A 69 -0.27 15.66 -1.24
C THR A 69 0.60 14.81 -2.17
N ASP A 70 0.28 13.52 -2.35
CA ASP A 70 0.97 12.68 -3.34
C ASP A 70 0.42 12.94 -4.74
N LYS A 71 1.13 13.78 -5.50
CA LYS A 71 0.79 14.15 -6.88
C LYS A 71 0.70 12.93 -7.80
N SER A 72 1.59 11.94 -7.62
CA SER A 72 1.63 10.77 -8.48
C SER A 72 0.37 9.93 -8.31
N LYS A 73 -0.07 9.71 -7.06
CA LYS A 73 -1.31 8.97 -6.79
C LYS A 73 -2.54 9.73 -7.27
N LEU A 74 -2.59 11.04 -7.03
CA LEU A 74 -3.66 11.89 -7.54
C LEU A 74 -3.75 11.82 -9.08
N SER A 75 -2.61 11.92 -9.76
CA SER A 75 -2.52 11.80 -11.21
C SER A 75 -3.00 10.44 -11.71
N GLN A 76 -2.68 9.36 -11.00
CA GLN A 76 -3.06 8.00 -11.37
C GLN A 76 -4.57 7.77 -11.21
N ILE A 77 -5.18 8.30 -10.13
CA ILE A 77 -6.64 8.28 -9.93
C ILE A 77 -7.33 8.97 -11.12
N LEU A 78 -6.95 10.22 -11.42
CA LEU A 78 -7.56 11.00 -12.50
C LEU A 78 -7.37 10.33 -13.88
N THR A 79 -6.16 9.84 -14.16
CA THR A 79 -5.85 9.15 -15.42
C THR A 79 -6.71 7.91 -15.59
N ASN A 80 -6.91 7.12 -14.54
CA ASN A 80 -7.78 5.94 -14.57
C ASN A 80 -9.24 6.31 -14.82
N LEU A 81 -9.75 7.35 -14.15
CA LEU A 81 -11.14 7.79 -14.32
C LEU A 81 -11.39 8.35 -15.73
N VAL A 82 -10.50 9.21 -16.25
CA VAL A 82 -10.62 9.76 -17.62
C VAL A 82 -10.48 8.66 -18.67
N SER A 83 -9.56 7.72 -18.49
CA SER A 83 -9.41 6.57 -19.39
C SER A 83 -10.67 5.71 -19.42
N ASN A 84 -11.32 5.50 -18.26
CA ASN A 84 -12.60 4.79 -18.20
C ASN A 84 -13.72 5.55 -18.92
N ALA A 85 -13.84 6.86 -18.67
CA ALA A 85 -14.81 7.71 -19.35
C ALA A 85 -14.66 7.65 -20.88
N LEU A 86 -13.42 7.73 -21.39
CA LEU A 86 -13.12 7.59 -22.81
C LEU A 86 -13.41 6.20 -23.36
N LYS A 87 -13.24 5.16 -22.54
CA LYS A 87 -13.50 3.78 -22.95
C LYS A 87 -15.00 3.52 -23.12
N PHE A 88 -15.82 4.01 -22.19
CA PHE A 88 -17.25 3.69 -22.09
C PHE A 88 -18.20 4.73 -22.69
N THR A 89 -17.65 5.85 -23.17
CA THR A 89 -18.39 6.84 -23.96
C THR A 89 -18.13 6.60 -25.45
N SER A 90 -19.20 6.43 -26.22
CA SER A 90 -19.12 6.29 -27.68
C SER A 90 -19.40 7.63 -28.39
N GLU A 91 -20.29 8.44 -27.84
CA GLU A 91 -20.68 9.75 -28.34
C GLU A 91 -21.05 10.69 -27.18
N GLY A 92 -21.01 12.01 -27.42
CA GLY A 92 -21.30 13.02 -26.40
C GLY A 92 -20.05 13.64 -25.82
N PHE A 93 -19.96 13.73 -24.48
CA PHE A 93 -18.89 14.46 -23.82
C PHE A 93 -18.35 13.78 -22.56
N ILE A 94 -17.13 14.16 -22.23
CA ILE A 94 -16.48 13.92 -20.95
C ILE A 94 -16.16 15.28 -20.35
N GLU A 95 -16.31 15.44 -19.05
CA GLU A 95 -15.94 16.64 -18.33
C GLU A 95 -15.10 16.26 -17.11
N MET A 96 -13.96 16.93 -16.95
CA MET A 96 -13.12 16.82 -15.75
C MET A 96 -13.12 18.17 -15.04
N GLY A 97 -13.18 18.15 -13.71
CA GLY A 97 -13.10 19.36 -12.92
C GLY A 97 -12.84 19.10 -11.45
N TYR A 98 -12.76 20.19 -10.70
CA TYR A 98 -12.61 20.15 -9.27
C TYR A 98 -13.34 21.32 -8.60
N ARG A 99 -13.69 21.12 -7.33
CA ARG A 99 -14.29 22.10 -6.43
C ARG A 99 -13.52 22.08 -5.13
N ILE A 100 -13.38 23.26 -4.56
CA ILE A 100 -12.61 23.48 -3.35
C ILE A 100 -13.56 23.92 -2.26
N ASP A 101 -13.50 23.20 -1.14
CA ASP A 101 -14.15 23.60 0.09
C ASP A 101 -13.12 24.22 1.02
N ASP A 102 -13.10 25.56 1.05
CA ASP A 102 -12.21 26.33 1.91
C ASP A 102 -12.57 26.15 3.42
N LEU A 103 -13.78 25.71 3.76
CA LEU A 103 -14.22 25.51 5.15
C LEU A 103 -13.72 24.17 5.70
N ASP A 104 -13.84 23.11 4.90
CA ASP A 104 -13.43 21.76 5.29
C ASP A 104 -11.99 21.42 4.89
N ASN A 105 -11.28 22.38 4.26
CA ASN A 105 -9.91 22.22 3.75
C ASN A 105 -9.76 20.97 2.87
N SER A 106 -10.78 20.72 2.05
CA SER A 106 -10.87 19.55 1.17
C SER A 106 -11.05 19.98 -0.28
N ILE A 107 -10.69 19.05 -1.15
CA ILE A 107 -10.89 19.20 -2.58
C ILE A 107 -11.69 18.01 -3.10
N GLU A 108 -12.80 18.33 -3.74
CA GLU A 108 -13.61 17.41 -4.51
C GLU A 108 -13.18 17.47 -5.98
N LEU A 109 -12.79 16.35 -6.54
CA LEU A 109 -12.46 16.20 -7.96
C LEU A 109 -13.48 15.27 -8.60
N TYR A 110 -13.80 15.53 -9.87
CA TYR A 110 -14.76 14.71 -10.59
C TYR A 110 -14.40 14.49 -12.05
N VAL A 111 -14.85 13.34 -12.56
CA VAL A 111 -14.86 13.00 -13.99
C VAL A 111 -16.26 12.54 -14.34
N LYS A 112 -16.88 13.27 -15.26
CA LYS A 112 -18.23 13.04 -15.77
C LYS A 112 -18.16 12.54 -17.21
N ASP A 113 -19.02 11.61 -17.55
CA ASP A 113 -19.18 11.07 -18.89
C ASP A 113 -20.65 10.91 -19.27
N THR A 114 -20.94 10.90 -20.57
CA THR A 114 -22.27 10.59 -21.13
C THR A 114 -22.33 9.18 -21.72
N GLY A 115 -21.54 8.25 -21.19
CA GLY A 115 -21.45 6.89 -21.67
C GLY A 115 -22.64 6.01 -21.29
N ILE A 116 -22.43 4.71 -21.33
CA ILE A 116 -23.47 3.69 -21.09
C ILE A 116 -24.09 3.72 -19.68
N GLY A 117 -23.45 4.39 -18.72
CA GLY A 117 -23.84 4.36 -17.32
C GLY A 117 -23.67 2.98 -16.65
N ILE A 118 -24.01 2.92 -15.36
CA ILE A 118 -23.80 1.77 -14.49
C ILE A 118 -25.14 1.44 -13.80
N PRO A 119 -25.61 0.18 -13.87
CA PRO A 119 -26.81 -0.24 -13.15
C PRO A 119 -26.68 -0.07 -11.64
N LYS A 120 -27.78 0.35 -10.98
CA LYS A 120 -27.80 0.60 -9.52
C LYS A 120 -27.32 -0.58 -8.67
N GLU A 121 -27.60 -1.80 -9.12
CA GLU A 121 -27.20 -3.04 -8.45
C GLU A 121 -25.67 -3.24 -8.43
N GLN A 122 -24.96 -2.68 -9.42
CA GLN A 122 -23.52 -2.84 -9.57
C GLN A 122 -22.72 -1.72 -8.87
N LEU A 123 -23.34 -0.57 -8.57
CA LEU A 123 -22.66 0.60 -8.00
C LEU A 123 -21.88 0.31 -6.71
N LYS A 124 -22.34 -0.65 -5.90
CA LYS A 124 -21.63 -1.04 -4.67
C LYS A 124 -20.39 -1.88 -4.95
N SER A 125 -20.39 -2.64 -6.04
CA SER A 125 -19.35 -3.63 -6.34
C SER A 125 -18.33 -3.17 -7.38
N ILE A 126 -18.51 -2.02 -8.03
CA ILE A 126 -17.55 -1.54 -9.04
C ILE A 126 -16.17 -1.17 -8.47
N PHE A 127 -16.09 -0.95 -7.15
CA PHE A 127 -14.82 -0.73 -6.45
C PHE A 127 -14.21 -2.03 -5.90
N GLU A 128 -14.92 -3.17 -6.02
CA GLU A 128 -14.37 -4.49 -5.67
C GLU A 128 -13.40 -4.98 -6.75
N ARG A 129 -12.38 -5.74 -6.34
CA ARG A 129 -11.31 -6.23 -7.22
C ARG A 129 -11.82 -7.28 -8.19
N PHE A 130 -11.23 -7.32 -9.38
CA PHE A 130 -11.48 -8.34 -10.42
C PHE A 130 -12.94 -8.44 -10.89
N ARG A 131 -13.84 -7.59 -10.38
CA ARG A 131 -15.20 -7.49 -10.89
C ARG A 131 -15.20 -6.61 -12.12
N GLN A 132 -15.33 -7.28 -13.26
CA GLN A 132 -15.95 -6.65 -14.41
C GLN A 132 -17.47 -6.68 -14.16
N ALA A 133 -18.20 -5.75 -14.77
CA ALA A 133 -19.67 -5.76 -14.72
C ALA A 133 -20.19 -7.02 -15.43
N ASP A 134 -20.14 -8.16 -14.73
CA ASP A 134 -20.50 -9.46 -15.24
C ASP A 134 -22.02 -9.48 -15.47
N HIS A 135 -22.37 -9.35 -16.75
CA HIS A 135 -23.57 -9.79 -17.46
C HIS A 135 -24.20 -8.78 -18.45
N TYR A 136 -23.75 -7.52 -18.51
CA TYR A 136 -24.41 -6.51 -19.38
C TYR A 136 -23.64 -6.10 -20.64
N LEU A 137 -22.37 -6.46 -20.81
CA LEU A 137 -21.53 -5.94 -21.90
C LEU A 137 -20.66 -7.03 -22.52
N HIS A 138 -21.26 -7.85 -23.39
CA HIS A 138 -20.52 -8.88 -24.14
C HIS A 138 -19.45 -8.29 -25.10
N ASP A 139 -19.53 -6.99 -25.42
CA ASP A 139 -18.64 -6.33 -26.40
C ASP A 139 -17.46 -5.54 -25.82
N PHE A 140 -17.36 -5.35 -24.50
CA PHE A 140 -16.31 -4.52 -23.87
C PHE A 140 -15.32 -5.32 -23.01
N LYS A 141 -14.72 -6.38 -23.56
CA LYS A 141 -13.68 -7.23 -22.92
C LYS A 141 -12.28 -6.60 -22.85
N GLU A 142 -12.16 -5.33 -22.46
CA GLU A 142 -10.85 -4.66 -22.32
C GLU A 142 -10.65 -4.03 -20.94
N GLY A 143 -10.13 -4.78 -19.97
CA GLY A 143 -9.68 -4.22 -18.69
C GLY A 143 -9.33 -5.31 -17.69
N THR A 144 -8.55 -4.96 -16.67
CA THR A 144 -8.14 -5.87 -15.59
C THR A 144 -9.19 -5.98 -14.47
N GLY A 145 -10.15 -5.04 -14.44
CA GLY A 145 -11.06 -4.88 -13.31
C GLY A 145 -10.38 -4.31 -12.06
N LEU A 146 -9.14 -3.79 -12.20
CA LEU A 146 -8.32 -3.33 -11.08
C LEU A 146 -8.35 -1.81 -10.91
N GLY A 147 -8.51 -1.04 -11.99
CA GLY A 147 -8.39 0.42 -11.98
C GLY A 147 -9.23 1.15 -10.93
N LEU A 148 -10.52 0.80 -10.77
CA LEU A 148 -11.38 1.46 -9.76
C LEU A 148 -11.05 1.04 -8.33
N SER A 149 -10.63 -0.21 -8.12
CA SER A 149 -10.17 -0.67 -6.80
C SER A 149 -8.84 -0.02 -6.38
N ILE A 150 -7.95 0.25 -7.34
CA ILE A 150 -6.73 1.04 -7.14
C ILE A 150 -7.09 2.49 -6.80
N CYS A 151 -8.04 3.10 -7.54
CA CYS A 151 -8.52 4.46 -7.22
C CYS A 151 -9.07 4.54 -5.81
N LYS A 152 -9.85 3.54 -5.37
CA LYS A 152 -10.36 3.45 -4.00
C LYS A 152 -9.22 3.38 -2.98
N GLY A 153 -8.27 2.46 -3.18
CA GLY A 153 -7.11 2.31 -2.29
C GLY A 153 -6.27 3.57 -2.15
N PHE A 154 -5.99 4.27 -3.26
CA PHE A 154 -5.25 5.53 -3.20
C PHE A 154 -6.05 6.67 -2.57
N THR A 155 -7.35 6.76 -2.84
CA THR A 155 -8.19 7.78 -2.23
C THR A 155 -8.26 7.58 -0.71
N ASP A 156 -8.43 6.33 -0.26
CA ASP A 156 -8.43 5.99 1.16
C ASP A 156 -7.07 6.31 1.81
N ALA A 157 -5.96 6.01 1.13
CA ALA A 157 -4.61 6.33 1.60
C ALA A 157 -4.38 7.85 1.76
N LEU A 158 -4.96 8.64 0.86
CA LEU A 158 -4.92 10.10 0.93
C LEU A 158 -5.88 10.67 2.00
N GLY A 159 -6.57 9.83 2.78
CA GLY A 159 -7.53 10.24 3.80
C GLY A 159 -8.85 10.76 3.22
N GLY A 160 -9.17 10.35 2.01
CA GLY A 160 -10.32 10.80 1.24
C GLY A 160 -11.44 9.78 1.12
N THR A 161 -12.40 10.10 0.25
CA THR A 161 -13.46 9.16 -0.16
C THR A 161 -13.74 9.27 -1.65
N ILE A 162 -14.14 8.17 -2.28
CA ILE A 162 -14.50 8.10 -3.71
C ILE A 162 -15.90 7.48 -3.83
N TRP A 163 -16.73 8.04 -4.70
CA TRP A 163 -18.08 7.58 -4.97
C TRP A 163 -18.45 7.82 -6.43
N VAL A 164 -19.63 7.31 -6.82
CA VAL A 164 -20.14 7.45 -8.18
C VAL A 164 -21.63 7.75 -8.16
N GLU A 165 -22.06 8.60 -9.08
CA GLU A 165 -23.45 8.79 -9.47
C GLU A 165 -23.60 8.34 -10.91
N SER A 166 -24.53 7.42 -11.20
CA SER A 166 -24.68 6.92 -12.56
C SER A 166 -26.11 6.49 -12.85
N GLU A 167 -26.51 6.67 -14.10
CA GLU A 167 -27.77 6.18 -14.63
C GLU A 167 -27.52 5.56 -16.01
N VAL A 168 -28.09 4.36 -16.22
CA VAL A 168 -27.96 3.61 -17.47
C VAL A 168 -28.40 4.49 -18.65
N GLU A 169 -27.59 4.52 -19.71
CA GLU A 169 -27.75 5.34 -20.92
C GLU A 169 -27.69 6.87 -20.73
N LYS A 170 -27.44 7.36 -19.50
CA LYS A 170 -27.20 8.79 -19.24
C LYS A 170 -25.77 9.11 -18.83
N GLY A 171 -24.96 8.08 -18.57
CA GLY A 171 -23.55 8.20 -18.21
C GLY A 171 -23.29 8.13 -16.71
N SER A 172 -22.07 8.48 -16.33
CA SER A 172 -21.59 8.40 -14.94
C SER A 172 -20.85 9.66 -14.55
N THR A 173 -20.89 9.99 -13.26
CA THR A 173 -19.99 10.97 -12.66
C THR A 173 -19.30 10.31 -11.48
N PHE A 174 -17.99 10.15 -11.61
CA PHE A 174 -17.12 9.69 -10.54
C PHE A 174 -16.60 10.89 -9.79
N TYR A 175 -16.71 10.85 -8.47
CA TYR A 175 -16.24 11.89 -7.58
C TYR A 175 -15.25 11.30 -6.61
N PHE A 176 -14.22 12.03 -6.27
CA PHE A 176 -13.41 11.72 -5.11
C PHE A 176 -13.00 12.99 -4.40
N GLU A 177 -12.97 12.92 -3.09
CA GLU A 177 -12.63 14.02 -2.20
C GLU A 177 -11.39 13.65 -1.42
N ILE A 178 -10.42 14.57 -1.34
CA ILE A 178 -9.21 14.42 -0.51
C ILE A 178 -8.98 15.71 0.28
N PRO A 179 -8.34 15.66 1.45
CA PRO A 179 -7.91 16.87 2.14
C PRO A 179 -6.83 17.60 1.31
N MET A 180 -6.88 18.94 1.27
CA MET A 180 -5.91 19.77 0.52
C MET A 180 -4.49 19.67 1.06
N GLU A 181 -4.43 19.53 2.38
CA GLU A 181 -3.23 19.16 3.08
C GLU A 181 -3.49 17.78 3.65
N VAL A 182 -2.90 16.78 3.01
CA VAL A 182 -2.74 15.50 3.67
C VAL A 182 -1.76 15.79 4.80
N LYS A 183 -2.30 16.07 5.99
CA LYS A 183 -1.53 15.98 7.22
C LYS A 183 -0.89 14.60 7.12
N GLN A 184 0.43 14.54 7.08
CA GLN A 184 1.09 13.28 7.39
C GLN A 184 0.30 12.74 8.58
N ILE A 185 -0.24 11.53 8.46
CA ILE A 185 -0.39 10.72 9.65
C ILE A 185 1.05 10.63 10.12
N MET A 186 1.44 11.58 10.98
CA MET A 186 2.69 11.49 11.68
C MET A 186 2.57 10.14 12.36
N PRO A 187 3.48 9.17 12.12
CA PRO A 187 3.62 8.10 13.08
C PRO A 187 3.70 8.80 14.44
N VAL A 188 2.77 8.43 15.35
CA VAL A 188 2.60 8.99 16.69
C VAL A 188 3.90 9.61 17.14
N LYS A 189 3.95 10.96 17.16
CA LYS A 189 5.09 11.82 17.45
C LYS A 189 6.30 11.02 17.96
N LEU A 190 7.06 10.43 17.03
CA LEU A 190 8.40 10.00 17.36
C LEU A 190 9.10 11.27 17.89
N PRO A 191 9.80 11.19 19.03
CA PRO A 191 10.48 12.36 19.57
C PRO A 191 11.31 12.98 18.46
N GLU A 192 11.35 14.33 18.43
CA GLU A 192 12.06 15.15 17.45
C GLU A 192 13.36 14.50 16.96
N PRO A 193 13.80 14.76 15.71
CA PRO A 193 15.01 14.18 15.15
C PRO A 193 16.17 14.47 16.09
N THR A 194 16.41 13.50 16.96
CA THR A 194 17.52 13.52 17.87
C THR A 194 18.64 13.17 16.91
N GLN A 195 19.33 14.21 16.43
CA GLN A 195 20.58 14.17 15.67
C GLN A 195 20.90 12.76 15.20
N ILE A 196 20.62 12.40 13.94
CA ILE A 196 20.93 11.10 13.30
C ILE A 196 21.88 10.31 14.21
N LYS A 197 21.31 9.58 15.18
CA LYS A 197 22.15 8.73 16.02
C LYS A 197 22.55 7.69 15.02
N GLN A 198 23.83 7.69 14.66
CA GLN A 198 24.46 6.64 13.88
C GLN A 198 23.72 5.35 14.19
N VAL A 199 23.11 4.72 13.18
CA VAL A 199 22.51 3.40 13.32
C VAL A 199 23.54 2.57 14.09
N LYS A 200 23.19 2.16 15.30
CA LYS A 200 24.13 1.44 16.16
C LYS A 200 24.51 0.19 15.37
N GLN A 201 25.79 0.04 15.06
CA GLN A 201 26.26 -1.11 14.29
C GLN A 201 25.81 -2.39 15.02
N LEU A 202 25.15 -3.32 14.34
CA LEU A 202 24.81 -4.66 14.87
C LEU A 202 26.04 -5.57 14.93
N LYS A 203 27.22 -4.96 14.98
CA LYS A 203 28.52 -5.61 14.96
C LYS A 203 28.59 -6.61 16.11
N ASP A 204 28.92 -7.85 15.77
CA ASP A 204 29.07 -8.98 16.69
C ASP A 204 27.77 -9.47 17.36
N ARG A 205 26.59 -9.11 16.81
CA ARG A 205 25.28 -9.67 17.23
C ARG A 205 24.95 -10.94 16.49
N ASN A 206 24.37 -11.91 17.19
CA ASN A 206 24.06 -13.23 16.64
C ASN A 206 22.55 -13.37 16.56
N ILE A 207 22.02 -13.16 15.37
CA ILE A 207 20.58 -13.13 15.12
C ILE A 207 20.16 -14.44 14.47
N LEU A 208 19.19 -15.12 15.06
CA LEU A 208 18.53 -16.26 14.44
C LEU A 208 17.29 -15.81 13.68
N ILE A 209 17.25 -16.13 12.38
CA ILE A 209 16.07 -15.95 11.53
C ILE A 209 15.41 -17.32 11.39
N VAL A 210 14.13 -17.41 11.77
CA VAL A 210 13.30 -18.60 11.60
C VAL A 210 12.24 -18.29 10.54
N GLU A 211 12.45 -18.81 9.33
CA GLU A 211 11.67 -18.51 8.13
C GLU A 211 11.82 -19.67 7.13
N ASP A 212 10.70 -20.24 6.69
CA ASP A 212 10.65 -21.37 5.76
C ASP A 212 10.74 -20.94 4.28
N GLU A 213 10.40 -19.69 3.96
CA GLU A 213 10.59 -19.14 2.62
C GLU A 213 11.97 -18.50 2.41
N GLU A 214 12.79 -19.14 1.56
CA GLU A 214 14.17 -18.73 1.28
C GLU A 214 14.31 -17.25 0.84
N ASN A 215 13.36 -16.74 0.05
CA ASN A 215 13.38 -15.34 -0.41
C ASN A 215 13.22 -14.34 0.75
N ASN A 216 12.33 -14.63 1.70
CA ASN A 216 12.11 -13.80 2.89
C ASN A 216 13.34 -13.83 3.80
N TYR A 217 13.92 -15.02 3.98
CA TYR A 217 15.17 -15.19 4.69
C TYR A 217 16.30 -14.38 4.05
N LEU A 218 16.47 -14.46 2.72
CA LEU A 218 17.55 -13.77 2.01
C LEU A 218 17.44 -12.24 2.14
N TYR A 219 16.22 -11.71 2.08
CA TYR A 219 15.96 -10.28 2.32
C TYR A 219 16.37 -9.85 3.73
N LEU A 220 15.92 -10.58 4.77
CA LEU A 220 16.27 -10.26 6.15
C LEU A 220 17.78 -10.41 6.42
N LYS A 221 18.39 -11.45 5.86
CA LYS A 221 19.83 -11.68 5.91
C LYS A 221 20.61 -10.49 5.34
N GLU A 222 20.26 -10.04 4.13
CA GLU A 222 20.94 -8.91 3.48
C GLU A 222 20.83 -7.63 4.31
N LEU A 223 19.64 -7.34 4.86
CA LEU A 223 19.44 -6.18 5.72
C LEU A 223 20.32 -6.24 6.98
N LEU A 224 20.34 -7.37 7.69
CA LEU A 224 21.02 -7.50 8.97
C LEU A 224 22.55 -7.64 8.82
N GLU A 225 23.03 -8.40 7.82
CA GLU A 225 24.45 -8.50 7.50
C GLU A 225 25.03 -7.15 7.06
N SER A 226 24.25 -6.32 6.34
CA SER A 226 24.69 -4.96 5.97
C SER A 226 25.01 -4.07 7.17
N GLN A 227 24.51 -4.42 8.37
CA GLN A 227 24.79 -3.73 9.63
C GLN A 227 25.81 -4.46 10.52
N GLY A 228 26.39 -5.56 10.05
CA GLY A 228 27.46 -6.31 10.73
C GLY A 228 27.00 -7.41 11.68
N ALA A 229 25.74 -7.84 11.62
CA ALA A 229 25.25 -8.98 12.40
C ALA A 229 25.71 -10.32 11.80
N ASN A 230 25.95 -11.30 12.66
CA ASN A 230 26.10 -12.70 12.31
C ASN A 230 24.71 -13.36 12.26
N ILE A 231 24.39 -14.03 11.15
CA ILE A 231 23.06 -14.59 10.91
C ILE A 231 23.08 -16.10 11.00
N TYR A 232 22.12 -16.64 11.76
CA TYR A 232 21.76 -18.04 11.82
C TYR A 232 20.41 -18.22 11.14
N TRP A 233 20.19 -19.35 10.47
CA TRP A 233 18.95 -19.62 9.74
C TRP A 233 18.36 -20.98 10.08
N ALA A 234 17.11 -20.96 10.54
CA ALA A 234 16.27 -22.14 10.64
C ALA A 234 15.06 -22.01 9.69
N ASP A 235 14.79 -23.07 8.94
CA ASP A 235 13.65 -23.20 8.03
C ASP A 235 12.42 -23.84 8.70
N ASP A 236 12.55 -24.27 9.96
CA ASP A 236 11.44 -24.77 10.77
C ASP A 236 11.65 -24.55 12.27
N GLY A 237 10.57 -24.74 13.04
CA GLY A 237 10.57 -24.53 14.49
C GLY A 237 11.47 -25.51 15.28
N LEU A 238 11.58 -26.77 14.87
CA LEU A 238 12.41 -27.76 15.58
C LEU A 238 13.91 -27.45 15.43
N LYS A 239 14.33 -27.11 14.22
CA LYS A 239 15.69 -26.69 13.91
C LYS A 239 16.04 -25.42 14.66
N SER A 240 15.10 -24.47 14.79
CA SER A 240 15.32 -23.25 15.56
C SER A 240 15.57 -23.52 17.04
N ILE A 241 14.83 -24.45 17.66
CA ILE A 241 15.03 -24.86 19.05
C ILE A 241 16.43 -25.47 19.23
N GLN A 242 16.81 -26.38 18.32
CA GLN A 242 18.14 -27.00 18.35
C GLN A 242 19.25 -25.96 18.18
N MET A 243 19.09 -25.00 17.26
CA MET A 243 20.06 -23.91 17.08
C MET A 243 20.23 -23.06 18.33
N VAL A 244 19.14 -22.72 19.03
CA VAL A 244 19.24 -21.94 20.28
C VAL A 244 19.93 -22.72 21.41
N LEU A 245 19.83 -24.05 21.41
CA LEU A 245 20.54 -24.93 22.35
C LEU A 245 22.04 -25.02 22.04
N ASP A 246 22.37 -25.19 20.76
CA ASP A 246 23.76 -25.39 20.31
C ASP A 246 24.56 -24.09 20.25
N HIS A 247 23.89 -22.95 20.08
CA HIS A 247 24.48 -21.62 19.93
C HIS A 247 24.02 -20.66 21.03
N PRO A 248 24.58 -20.78 22.26
CA PRO A 248 24.24 -19.89 23.37
C PRO A 248 24.58 -18.42 23.09
N GLU A 249 25.43 -18.14 22.10
CA GLU A 249 25.80 -16.80 21.64
C GLU A 249 24.66 -16.08 20.89
N ILE A 250 23.64 -16.79 20.39
CA ILE A 250 22.43 -16.18 19.79
C ILE A 250 21.79 -15.28 20.84
N ASP A 251 21.60 -14.02 20.49
CA ASP A 251 21.10 -12.99 21.40
C ASP A 251 19.82 -12.30 20.92
N PHE A 252 19.29 -12.69 19.75
CA PHE A 252 18.01 -12.22 19.24
C PHE A 252 17.41 -13.23 18.24
N VAL A 253 16.09 -13.38 18.23
CA VAL A 253 15.37 -14.29 17.32
C VAL A 253 14.25 -13.55 16.57
N LEU A 254 14.25 -13.67 15.25
CA LEU A 254 13.11 -13.33 14.37
C LEU A 254 12.36 -14.62 14.05
N MET A 255 11.10 -14.73 14.48
CA MET A 255 10.32 -15.97 14.42
C MET A 255 9.10 -15.80 13.52
N ASP A 256 9.04 -16.46 12.37
CA ASP A 256 7.77 -16.57 11.65
C ASP A 256 6.75 -17.35 12.50
N ILE A 257 5.53 -16.82 12.60
CA ILE A 257 4.41 -17.51 13.25
C ILE A 257 3.98 -18.72 12.42
N LYS A 258 3.99 -18.61 11.09
CA LYS A 258 3.45 -19.64 10.20
C LYS A 258 4.57 -20.53 9.64
N LEU A 259 5.12 -21.38 10.51
CA LEU A 259 6.16 -22.35 10.14
C LEU A 259 5.57 -23.74 9.82
N PRO A 260 6.25 -24.54 8.98
CA PRO A 260 5.92 -25.95 8.80
C PRO A 260 6.27 -26.76 10.06
N VAL A 261 5.60 -27.90 10.23
CA VAL A 261 5.78 -28.88 11.32
C VAL A 261 5.35 -28.39 12.72
N MET A 262 5.87 -27.25 13.17
CA MET A 262 5.55 -26.62 14.45
C MET A 262 5.41 -25.12 14.26
N ASP A 263 4.27 -24.58 14.68
CA ASP A 263 4.01 -23.14 14.57
C ASP A 263 4.98 -22.31 15.44
N GLY A 264 5.17 -21.05 15.05
CA GLY A 264 6.13 -20.15 15.70
C GLY A 264 5.77 -19.79 17.14
N LEU A 265 4.48 -19.82 17.52
CA LEU A 265 4.06 -19.55 18.91
C LEU A 265 4.46 -20.70 19.83
N THR A 266 4.18 -21.94 19.42
CA THR A 266 4.60 -23.16 20.12
C THR A 266 6.12 -23.25 20.19
N THR A 267 6.80 -22.88 19.11
CA THR A 267 8.26 -22.84 19.03
C THR A 267 8.85 -21.82 20.02
N ALA A 268 8.36 -20.57 19.99
CA ALA A 268 8.81 -19.50 20.86
C ALA A 268 8.63 -19.87 22.34
N LYS A 269 7.50 -20.47 22.71
CA LYS A 269 7.25 -20.94 24.07
C LYS A 269 8.31 -21.94 24.54
N LYS A 270 8.66 -22.94 23.71
CA LYS A 270 9.71 -23.92 24.05
C LYS A 270 11.08 -23.28 24.18
N ILE A 271 11.39 -22.30 23.33
CA ILE A 271 12.64 -21.53 23.45
C ILE A 271 12.66 -20.75 24.76
N LYS A 272 11.56 -20.09 25.14
CA LYS A 272 11.44 -19.32 26.39
C LYS A 272 11.49 -20.19 27.64
N ASP A 273 10.98 -21.43 27.59
CA ASP A 273 11.12 -22.39 28.70
C ASP A 273 12.60 -22.69 29.01
N TYR A 274 13.48 -22.63 28.01
CA TYR A 274 14.93 -22.82 28.16
C TYR A 274 15.72 -21.52 28.37
N ARG A 275 15.40 -20.47 27.58
CA ARG A 275 16.03 -19.14 27.60
C ARG A 275 14.98 -18.03 27.71
N ASN A 276 14.39 -17.89 28.89
CA ASN A 276 13.31 -16.93 29.15
C ASN A 276 13.69 -15.46 28.81
N THR A 277 14.98 -15.11 28.92
CA THR A 277 15.48 -13.75 28.65
C THR A 277 15.89 -13.51 27.20
N LEU A 278 15.90 -14.53 26.33
CA LEU A 278 16.25 -14.36 24.92
C LEU A 278 15.12 -13.60 24.21
N PRO A 279 15.38 -12.44 23.60
CA PRO A 279 14.36 -11.72 22.85
C PRO A 279 13.90 -12.52 21.61
N ILE A 280 12.59 -12.73 21.49
CA ILE A 280 11.95 -13.37 20.34
C ILE A 280 10.87 -12.42 19.81
N VAL A 281 11.06 -11.98 18.55
CA VAL A 281 10.15 -11.09 17.85
C VAL A 281 9.44 -11.87 16.75
N ALA A 282 8.12 -11.82 16.79
CA ALA A 282 7.27 -12.54 15.85
C ALA A 282 7.24 -11.84 14.48
N GLN A 283 7.20 -12.61 13.39
CA GLN A 283 6.82 -12.12 12.06
C GLN A 283 5.38 -12.58 11.80
N THR A 284 4.44 -11.65 11.60
CA THR A 284 3.00 -11.95 11.49
C THR A 284 2.37 -11.38 10.22
N ALA A 285 1.49 -12.13 9.56
CA ALA A 285 0.70 -11.63 8.43
C ALA A 285 -0.51 -10.77 8.85
N PHE A 286 -0.87 -10.75 10.13
CA PHE A 286 -2.07 -10.09 10.63
C PHE A 286 -1.71 -8.96 11.60
N GLY A 287 -1.98 -7.71 11.18
CA GLY A 287 -1.73 -6.48 11.94
C GLY A 287 -2.96 -5.92 12.66
N LEU A 288 -3.98 -6.73 12.94
CA LEU A 288 -5.20 -6.29 13.64
C LEU A 288 -5.03 -6.36 15.16
N GLU A 289 -5.67 -5.43 15.89
CA GLU A 289 -5.58 -5.24 17.35
C GLU A 289 -5.82 -6.50 18.20
N GLY A 290 -6.49 -7.53 17.68
CA GLY A 290 -6.74 -8.80 18.39
C GLY A 290 -5.57 -9.77 18.45
N ASP A 291 -4.56 -9.64 17.57
CA ASP A 291 -3.41 -10.55 17.55
C ASP A 291 -2.26 -10.05 18.43
N LYS A 292 -2.16 -8.75 18.68
CA LYS A 292 -1.17 -8.17 19.61
C LYS A 292 -1.31 -8.75 21.02
N GLU A 293 -2.54 -8.91 21.50
CA GLU A 293 -2.83 -9.52 22.80
C GLU A 293 -2.48 -11.02 22.84
N ARG A 294 -2.70 -11.74 21.73
CA ARG A 294 -2.35 -13.17 21.62
C ARG A 294 -0.85 -13.41 21.54
N THR A 295 -0.13 -12.58 20.78
CA THR A 295 1.33 -12.65 20.64
C THR A 295 2.02 -12.34 21.96
N ILE A 296 1.61 -11.29 22.67
CA ILE A 296 2.15 -10.95 23.99
C ILE A 296 1.78 -12.02 25.03
N ALA A 297 0.56 -12.56 25.01
CA ALA A 297 0.14 -13.63 25.93
C ALA A 297 0.87 -14.97 25.72
N SER A 298 1.49 -15.17 24.55
CA SER A 298 2.20 -16.41 24.21
C SER A 298 3.67 -16.46 24.64
N GLY A 299 4.20 -15.36 25.19
CA GLY A 299 5.60 -15.25 25.63
C GLY A 299 6.57 -14.67 24.60
N LEU A 300 6.06 -14.08 23.51
CA LEU A 300 6.86 -13.30 22.55
C LEU A 300 7.06 -11.86 23.06
N ASP A 301 8.22 -11.27 22.77
CA ASP A 301 8.60 -9.97 23.33
C ASP A 301 8.11 -8.79 22.48
N ASP A 302 8.01 -8.96 21.16
CA ASP A 302 7.46 -7.98 20.21
C ASP A 302 6.97 -8.68 18.93
N TYR A 303 6.47 -7.91 17.97
CA TYR A 303 6.10 -8.40 16.64
C TYR A 303 6.49 -7.43 15.53
N LEU A 304 6.62 -7.97 14.33
CA LEU A 304 6.81 -7.27 13.06
C LEU A 304 5.73 -7.78 12.10
N ALA A 305 4.95 -6.86 11.54
CA ALA A 305 3.97 -7.22 10.52
C ALA A 305 4.70 -7.49 9.20
N LYS A 306 4.28 -8.54 8.49
CA LYS A 306 4.69 -8.81 7.11
C LYS A 306 3.84 -7.91 6.19
N PRO A 307 4.44 -7.19 5.21
CA PRO A 307 5.85 -7.24 4.84
C PRO A 307 6.76 -6.45 5.80
N ILE A 308 7.91 -7.05 6.16
CA ILE A 308 8.83 -6.44 7.14
C ILE A 308 9.57 -5.25 6.51
N LEU A 309 9.32 -4.07 7.05
CA LEU A 309 9.99 -2.83 6.65
C LEU A 309 11.32 -2.68 7.37
N ARG A 310 12.34 -2.18 6.65
CA ARG A 310 13.70 -1.99 7.15
C ARG A 310 13.75 -1.17 8.46
N ASP A 311 13.07 -0.04 8.49
CA ASP A 311 13.12 0.89 9.63
C ASP A 311 12.38 0.32 10.85
N GLU A 312 11.30 -0.44 10.63
CA GLU A 312 10.58 -1.13 11.71
C GLU A 312 11.41 -2.27 12.29
N LEU A 313 12.06 -3.07 11.43
CA LEU A 313 12.97 -4.13 11.83
C LEU A 313 14.08 -3.59 12.75
N PHE A 314 14.77 -2.53 12.32
CA PHE A 314 15.85 -1.94 13.12
C PHE A 314 15.34 -1.24 14.38
N SER A 315 14.20 -0.56 14.30
CA SER A 315 13.56 0.06 15.48
C SER A 315 13.23 -0.98 16.55
N VAL A 316 12.69 -2.15 16.15
CA VAL A 316 12.40 -3.24 17.09
C VAL A 316 13.69 -3.85 17.63
N ILE A 317 14.67 -4.16 16.78
CA ILE A 317 15.95 -4.71 17.21
C ILE A 317 16.64 -3.78 18.23
N ASP A 318 16.63 -2.48 18.00
CA ASP A 318 17.23 -1.48 18.89
C ASP A 318 16.61 -1.45 20.30
N LYS A 319 15.35 -1.89 20.46
CA LYS A 319 14.70 -1.99 21.79
C LYS A 319 15.33 -3.10 22.65
N TYR A 320 15.72 -4.21 22.02
CA TYR A 320 16.14 -5.42 22.72
C TYR A 320 17.65 -5.60 22.74
N ILE A 321 18.35 -5.06 21.74
CA ILE A 321 19.79 -5.11 21.63
C ILE A 321 20.38 -3.84 22.27
N SER A 322 20.51 -3.83 23.59
CA SER A 322 21.27 -2.78 24.29
C SER A 322 22.77 -2.96 24.06
N THR A 323 23.47 -1.86 23.76
CA THR A 323 24.92 -1.81 23.49
C THR A 323 25.71 -2.54 24.58
N ARG A 324 26.40 -3.63 24.22
CA ARG A 324 27.57 -4.05 25.01
C ARG A 324 28.57 -2.90 24.91
N SER A 325 28.84 -2.29 26.06
CA SER A 325 29.80 -1.19 26.20
C SER A 325 31.22 -1.72 26.07
#